data_AF-A0A937B586-F1
#
_entry.id   AF-A0A937B586-F1
#
_cell.length_a   1.000
_cell.length_b   1.000
_cell.length_c   1.000
_cell.angle_alpha   90.00
_cell.angle_beta   90.00
_cell.angle_gamma   90.00
#
_symmetry.space_group_name_H-M   'P 1'
#
loop_
_entity.id
_entity.type
_entity.pdbx_description
1 polymer ?
#
loop_
_entity_poly.entity_id
_entity_poly.type
_entity_poly.pdbx_seq_one_letter_code
_entity_poly.pdbx_strand_id
1 'polypeptide(L)'
;MGRARARHEARRLIVRWPQLILVNGPSSAGKTTLCRALQAAIDHPYLVTGFDDFVFMTAPRYRRGADTSRQDGRDAFTALGVEMDTASPPGAPPSVSARFGPVFRRLLDGMAPTVRALVDNGNDVIFDHVLHDRTMYESWRAATSGLDVFTVGVTCPLDILEARERARGDRVLGRARGLADVVHGFMDYDVTVDTGAHATAACVARLIAALGRRRIPSSPSASRDTGDRAPT
;
A
#
# COMPACT_ATOMS: atom_id res chain seq x y z
N MET A 1 -23.10 40.58 -26.01
CA MET A 1 -22.14 40.41 -24.89
C MET A 1 -22.26 39.08 -24.12
N GLY A 2 -23.05 38.08 -24.58
CA GLY A 2 -23.32 36.85 -23.80
C GLY A 2 -22.65 35.56 -24.25
N ARG A 3 -21.93 35.53 -25.39
CA ARG A 3 -21.33 34.29 -25.94
C ARG A 3 -19.86 34.05 -25.58
N ALA A 4 -19.18 35.06 -25.04
CA ALA A 4 -17.76 34.97 -24.66
C ALA A 4 -17.53 34.47 -23.22
N ARG A 5 -18.53 34.60 -22.33
CA ARG A 5 -18.45 34.11 -20.93
C ARG A 5 -18.70 32.61 -20.77
N ALA A 6 -19.35 31.97 -21.75
CA ALA A 6 -19.66 30.53 -21.72
C ALA A 6 -18.51 29.63 -22.21
N ARG A 7 -17.43 30.21 -22.75
CA ARG A 7 -16.21 29.46 -23.16
C ARG A 7 -15.17 29.34 -22.06
N HIS A 8 -15.47 29.86 -20.87
CA HIS A 8 -14.62 29.80 -19.67
C HIS A 8 -15.26 28.97 -18.54
N GLU A 9 -16.24 28.11 -18.87
CA GLU A 9 -16.48 26.92 -18.06
C GLU A 9 -15.33 25.96 -18.38
N ALA A 10 -14.34 25.97 -17.48
CA ALA A 10 -13.25 25.02 -17.48
C ALA A 10 -13.81 23.65 -17.83
N ARG A 11 -13.26 23.02 -18.89
CA ARG A 11 -13.37 21.58 -19.04
C ARG A 11 -12.85 20.99 -17.73
N ARG A 12 -13.74 20.70 -16.78
CA ARG A 12 -13.43 19.83 -15.65
C ARG A 12 -12.92 18.57 -16.33
N LEU A 13 -11.61 18.34 -16.25
CA LEU A 13 -11.04 17.07 -16.63
C LEU A 13 -11.86 16.05 -15.84
N ILE A 14 -12.65 15.25 -16.53
CA ILE A 14 -13.33 14.12 -15.91
C ILE A 14 -12.18 13.19 -15.55
N VAL A 15 -11.70 13.30 -14.31
CA VAL A 15 -10.69 12.39 -13.79
C VAL A 15 -11.37 11.04 -13.70
N ARG A 16 -10.96 10.12 -14.57
CA ARG A 16 -11.30 8.71 -14.40
C ARG A 16 -10.37 8.14 -13.33
N TRP A 17 -10.94 7.89 -12.17
CA TRP A 17 -10.25 7.32 -11.04
C TRP A 17 -9.92 5.84 -11.31
N PRO A 18 -8.70 5.37 -11.03
CA PRO A 18 -8.37 3.96 -11.10
C PRO A 18 -9.21 3.14 -10.14
N GLN A 19 -9.43 1.88 -10.46
CA GLN A 19 -10.09 0.95 -9.55
C GLN A 19 -9.25 0.68 -8.30
N LEU A 20 -7.93 0.73 -8.44
CA LEU A 20 -6.99 0.46 -7.38
C LEU A 20 -5.81 1.44 -7.42
N ILE A 21 -5.51 2.08 -6.29
CA ILE A 21 -4.27 2.81 -6.05
C ILE A 21 -3.41 1.96 -5.13
N LEU A 22 -2.35 1.34 -5.65
CA LEU A 22 -1.34 0.67 -4.81
C LEU A 22 -0.38 1.73 -4.29
N VAL A 23 -0.16 1.78 -2.97
CA VAL A 23 0.86 2.62 -2.33
C VAL A 23 1.86 1.72 -1.64
N ASN A 24 3.08 1.61 -2.20
CA ASN A 24 4.11 0.70 -1.70
C ASN A 24 5.37 1.45 -1.24
N GLY A 25 5.99 0.96 -0.17
CA GLY A 25 7.20 1.53 0.41
C GLY A 25 7.52 0.97 1.80
N PRO A 26 8.67 1.31 2.38
CA PRO A 26 9.14 0.66 3.60
C PRO A 26 8.31 1.06 4.81
N SER A 27 8.44 0.29 5.90
CA SER A 27 7.87 0.68 7.19
C SER A 27 8.39 2.07 7.60
N SER A 28 7.58 2.87 8.30
CA SER A 28 7.88 4.27 8.67
C SER A 28 7.98 5.29 7.52
N ALA A 29 7.75 4.91 6.26
CA ALA A 29 7.76 5.87 5.13
C ALA A 29 6.54 6.83 5.10
N GLY A 30 5.61 6.74 6.05
CA GLY A 30 4.43 7.62 6.11
C GLY A 30 3.32 7.29 5.11
N LYS A 31 3.30 6.07 4.57
CA LYS A 31 2.29 5.61 3.60
C LYS A 31 0.87 5.76 4.11
N THR A 32 0.56 5.24 5.31
CA THR A 32 -0.79 5.31 5.89
C THR A 32 -1.28 6.76 6.01
N THR A 33 -0.41 7.66 6.48
CA THR A 33 -0.68 9.10 6.54
C THR A 33 -0.95 9.67 5.16
N LEU A 34 -0.14 9.32 4.15
CA LEU A 34 -0.32 9.76 2.78
C LEU A 34 -1.63 9.24 2.15
N CYS A 35 -1.97 7.97 2.35
CA CYS A 35 -3.21 7.36 1.86
C CYS A 35 -4.45 8.04 2.46
N ARG A 36 -4.46 8.28 3.78
CA ARG A 36 -5.57 8.99 4.45
C ARG A 36 -5.65 10.45 4.03
N ALA A 37 -4.51 11.12 3.85
CA ALA A 37 -4.49 12.50 3.35
C ALA A 37 -4.98 12.59 1.90
N LEU A 38 -4.64 11.63 1.04
CA LEU A 38 -5.17 11.56 -0.32
C LEU A 38 -6.68 11.32 -0.29
N GLN A 39 -7.16 10.35 0.49
CA GLN A 39 -8.59 10.06 0.66
C GLN A 39 -9.38 11.30 1.10
N ALA A 40 -8.83 12.10 2.01
CA ALA A 40 -9.48 13.32 2.49
C ALA A 40 -9.44 14.49 1.48
N ALA A 41 -8.52 14.46 0.50
CA ALA A 41 -8.30 15.54 -0.46
C ALA A 41 -9.07 15.37 -1.78
N ILE A 42 -9.76 14.24 -1.98
CA ILE A 42 -10.46 13.91 -3.23
C ILE A 42 -11.93 13.59 -2.95
N ASP A 43 -12.81 13.91 -3.90
CA ASP A 43 -14.25 13.64 -3.77
C ASP A 43 -14.62 12.18 -4.10
N HIS A 44 -13.69 11.42 -4.69
CA HIS A 44 -13.95 10.03 -5.10
C HIS A 44 -13.87 9.08 -3.90
N PRO A 45 -14.88 8.19 -3.69
CA PRO A 45 -15.08 7.48 -2.44
C PRO A 45 -14.18 6.23 -2.31
N TYR A 46 -12.87 6.42 -2.33
CA TYR A 46 -11.93 5.32 -2.10
C TYR A 46 -12.07 4.74 -0.70
N LEU A 47 -12.06 3.41 -0.59
CA LEU A 47 -11.73 2.73 0.67
C LEU A 47 -10.22 2.77 0.87
N VAL A 48 -9.75 2.98 2.09
CA VAL A 48 -8.32 2.84 2.43
C VAL A 48 -8.16 1.64 3.33
N THR A 49 -7.35 0.68 2.89
CA THR A 49 -6.90 -0.45 3.69
C THR A 49 -5.41 -0.70 3.46
N GLY A 50 -4.73 -1.35 4.41
CA GLY A 50 -3.32 -1.63 4.30
C GLY A 50 -2.85 -2.89 5.01
N PHE A 51 -1.56 -3.18 4.85
CA PHE A 51 -0.87 -4.33 5.45
C PHE A 51 -1.20 -4.49 6.94
N ASP A 52 -1.15 -3.39 7.70
CA ASP A 52 -1.40 -3.41 9.15
C ASP A 52 -2.84 -3.80 9.49
N ASP A 53 -3.85 -3.39 8.69
CA ASP A 53 -5.26 -3.76 8.95
C ASP A 53 -5.45 -5.28 8.93
N PHE A 54 -4.83 -5.96 7.96
CA PHE A 54 -4.87 -7.42 7.83
C PHE A 54 -4.05 -8.10 8.93
N VAL A 55 -2.85 -7.59 9.24
CA VAL A 55 -2.03 -8.14 10.35
C VAL A 55 -2.78 -8.06 11.68
N PHE A 56 -3.52 -6.98 11.94
CA PHE A 56 -4.27 -6.81 13.18
C PHE A 56 -5.55 -7.65 13.27
N MET A 57 -5.99 -8.31 12.19
CA MET A 57 -7.02 -9.35 12.27
C MET A 57 -6.53 -10.63 12.98
N THR A 58 -5.21 -10.82 13.09
CA THR A 58 -4.65 -12.00 13.74
C THR A 58 -4.64 -11.90 15.26
N ALA A 59 -4.76 -13.05 15.93
CA ALA A 59 -4.60 -13.09 17.37
C ALA A 59 -3.18 -12.61 17.76
N PRO A 60 -3.02 -11.69 18.73
CA PRO A 60 -1.73 -11.07 19.06
C PRO A 60 -0.58 -12.04 19.33
N ARG A 61 -0.89 -13.26 19.79
CA ARG A 61 0.09 -14.33 20.01
C ARG A 61 0.93 -14.70 18.78
N TYR A 62 0.41 -14.54 17.56
CA TYR A 62 1.16 -14.82 16.32
C TYR A 62 2.17 -13.74 15.94
N ARG A 63 2.07 -12.55 16.55
CA ARG A 63 2.95 -11.40 16.29
C ARG A 63 3.60 -10.86 17.57
N ARG A 64 3.69 -11.71 18.60
CA ARG A 64 4.24 -11.31 19.89
C ARG A 64 5.66 -10.79 19.72
N GLY A 65 5.90 -9.56 20.18
CA GLY A 65 7.21 -8.92 20.14
C GLY A 65 7.61 -8.37 18.76
N ALA A 66 6.77 -8.55 17.73
CA ALA A 66 6.95 -7.89 16.43
C ALA A 66 6.57 -6.40 16.49
N ASP A 67 5.74 -6.04 17.48
CA ASP A 67 5.23 -4.70 17.79
C ASP A 67 5.99 -4.02 18.95
N THR A 68 7.15 -4.55 19.33
CA THR A 68 8.06 -3.97 20.33
C THR A 68 9.42 -3.70 19.70
N SER A 69 10.30 -2.95 20.38
CA SER A 69 11.64 -2.60 19.86
C SER A 69 12.53 -3.80 19.54
N ARG A 70 12.23 -4.97 20.11
CA ARG A 70 12.91 -6.24 19.89
C ARG A 70 11.95 -7.41 20.12
N GLN A 71 12.14 -8.51 19.39
CA GLN A 71 11.47 -9.79 19.63
C GLN A 71 12.44 -10.73 20.36
N ASP A 72 12.29 -10.86 21.68
CA ASP A 72 13.25 -11.58 22.56
C ASP A 72 12.94 -13.07 22.78
N GLY A 73 12.13 -13.68 21.91
CA GLY A 73 11.79 -15.10 22.07
C GLY A 73 11.08 -15.69 20.87
N ARG A 74 11.31 -16.99 20.69
CA ARG A 74 10.62 -17.85 19.73
C ARG A 74 9.72 -18.81 20.48
N ASP A 75 8.45 -18.87 20.10
CA ASP A 75 7.51 -19.87 20.58
C ASP A 75 6.75 -20.51 19.40
N ALA A 76 5.88 -21.47 19.72
CA ALA A 76 5.10 -22.17 18.70
C ALA A 76 4.15 -21.25 17.91
N PHE A 77 3.70 -20.12 18.49
CA PHE A 77 2.84 -19.17 17.80
C PHE A 77 3.65 -18.22 16.92
N THR A 78 4.80 -17.69 17.37
CA THR A 78 5.65 -16.83 16.52
C THR A 78 6.20 -17.61 15.33
N ALA A 79 6.56 -18.89 15.51
CA ALA A 79 6.99 -19.78 14.43
C ALA A 79 5.90 -20.03 13.36
N LEU A 80 4.62 -19.98 13.75
CA LEU A 80 3.49 -20.05 12.82
C LEU A 80 3.12 -18.68 12.25
N GLY A 81 3.40 -17.61 12.99
CA GLY A 81 3.09 -16.22 12.67
C GLY A 81 4.29 -15.49 12.09
N VAL A 82 4.90 -14.56 12.82
CA VAL A 82 6.06 -13.80 12.35
C VAL A 82 7.24 -13.85 13.32
N GLU A 83 8.41 -14.10 12.75
CA GLU A 83 9.72 -14.04 13.42
C GLU A 83 10.53 -12.89 12.80
N MET A 84 11.24 -12.14 13.64
CA MET A 84 12.05 -10.99 13.23
C MET A 84 13.52 -11.38 13.20
N ASP A 85 14.03 -11.60 12.00
CA ASP A 85 15.40 -12.02 11.76
C ASP A 85 16.31 -10.80 11.72
N THR A 86 17.18 -10.68 12.73
CA THR A 86 18.20 -9.63 12.77
C THR A 86 19.46 -10.14 12.08
N ALA A 87 19.84 -9.50 10.98
CA ALA A 87 21.03 -9.78 10.22
C ALA A 87 21.89 -8.52 10.11
N SER A 88 22.93 -8.41 10.93
CA SER A 88 23.95 -7.37 10.77
C SER A 88 25.33 -7.89 11.17
N PRO A 89 26.40 -7.50 10.44
CA PRO A 89 27.76 -7.70 10.91
C PRO A 89 27.99 -7.06 12.28
N PRO A 90 28.93 -7.58 13.10
CA PRO A 90 29.33 -6.92 14.34
C PRO A 90 29.72 -5.46 14.09
N GLY A 91 29.14 -4.54 14.87
CA GLY A 91 29.39 -3.10 14.76
C GLY A 91 28.57 -2.35 13.72
N ALA A 92 27.79 -3.03 12.88
CA ALA A 92 26.83 -2.38 11.96
C ALA A 92 25.45 -2.18 12.64
N PRO A 93 24.68 -1.15 12.25
CA PRO A 93 23.30 -1.01 12.70
C PRO A 93 22.46 -2.25 12.36
N PRO A 94 21.50 -2.65 13.21
CA PRO A 94 20.66 -3.83 12.96
C PRO A 94 19.85 -3.67 11.66
N SER A 95 19.81 -4.73 10.86
CA SER A 95 18.90 -4.89 9.72
C SER A 95 17.97 -6.06 10.02
N VAL A 96 16.67 -5.81 9.99
CA VAL A 96 15.66 -6.78 10.42
C VAL A 96 14.68 -7.11 9.30
N SER A 97 14.67 -8.37 8.89
CA SER A 97 13.67 -8.93 7.99
C SER A 97 12.61 -9.68 8.79
N ALA A 98 11.40 -9.77 8.22
CA ALA A 98 10.33 -10.56 8.80
C ALA A 98 10.28 -11.91 8.08
N ARG A 99 10.33 -13.00 8.85
CA ARG A 99 10.09 -14.36 8.38
C ARG A 99 8.67 -14.76 8.73
N PHE A 100 7.87 -15.06 7.73
CA PHE A 100 6.46 -15.39 7.90
C PHE A 100 6.25 -16.90 7.93
N GLY A 101 5.80 -17.40 9.07
CA GLY A 101 5.33 -18.77 9.24
C GLY A 101 4.03 -19.04 8.48
N PRO A 102 3.59 -20.30 8.39
CA PRO A 102 2.51 -20.73 7.51
C PRO A 102 1.14 -20.10 7.80
N VAL A 103 0.85 -19.68 9.03
CA VAL A 103 -0.41 -18.98 9.35
C VAL A 103 -0.38 -17.56 8.80
N PHE A 104 0.70 -16.82 9.05
CA PHE A 104 0.86 -15.47 8.50
C PHE A 104 1.00 -15.48 6.99
N ARG A 105 1.72 -16.44 6.40
CA ARG A 105 1.87 -16.54 4.95
C ARG A 105 0.51 -16.63 4.25
N ARG A 106 -0.40 -17.48 4.76
CA ARG A 106 -1.78 -17.57 4.24
C ARG A 106 -2.54 -16.24 4.36
N LEU A 107 -2.35 -15.51 5.46
CA LEU A 107 -2.93 -14.16 5.61
C LEU A 107 -2.38 -13.21 4.55
N LEU A 108 -1.05 -13.15 4.39
CA LEU A 108 -0.39 -12.28 3.42
C LEU A 108 -0.83 -12.59 1.99
N ASP A 109 -0.92 -13.88 1.65
CA ASP A 109 -1.39 -14.34 0.34
C ASP A 109 -2.86 -13.99 0.08
N GLY A 110 -3.67 -13.87 1.14
CA GLY A 110 -5.07 -13.46 1.07
C GLY A 110 -5.31 -11.95 0.95
N MET A 111 -4.33 -11.09 1.25
CA MET A 111 -4.53 -9.63 1.28
C MET A 111 -4.97 -9.08 -0.08
N ALA A 112 -4.18 -9.34 -1.14
CA ALA A 112 -4.49 -8.82 -2.48
C ALA A 112 -5.78 -9.42 -3.07
N PRO A 113 -6.08 -10.73 -2.92
CA PRO A 113 -7.40 -11.29 -3.26
C PRO A 113 -8.58 -10.64 -2.51
N THR A 114 -8.43 -10.31 -1.22
CA THR A 114 -9.47 -9.59 -0.49
C THR A 114 -9.69 -8.18 -1.03
N VAL A 115 -8.61 -7.45 -1.33
CA VAL A 115 -8.70 -6.12 -1.98
C VAL A 115 -9.37 -6.25 -3.35
N ARG A 116 -9.03 -7.27 -4.14
CA ARG A 116 -9.67 -7.56 -5.42
C ARG A 116 -11.17 -7.77 -5.27
N ALA A 117 -11.61 -8.53 -4.26
CA ALA A 117 -13.03 -8.75 -4.01
C ALA A 117 -13.79 -7.44 -3.71
N LEU A 118 -13.17 -6.49 -3.00
CA LEU A 118 -13.77 -5.15 -2.79
C LEU A 118 -13.97 -4.42 -4.12
N VAL A 119 -12.95 -4.45 -4.99
CA VAL A 119 -12.97 -3.82 -6.31
C VAL A 119 -14.01 -4.45 -7.23
N ASP A 120 -14.11 -5.78 -7.27
CA ASP A 120 -15.11 -6.49 -8.09
C ASP A 120 -16.55 -6.16 -7.64
N ASN A 121 -16.74 -5.81 -6.37
CA ASN A 121 -18.02 -5.35 -5.83
C ASN A 121 -18.22 -3.82 -5.96
N GLY A 122 -17.41 -3.15 -6.79
CA GLY A 122 -17.57 -1.74 -7.13
C GLY A 122 -16.97 -0.76 -6.13
N ASN A 123 -16.13 -1.21 -5.19
CA ASN A 123 -15.43 -0.33 -4.26
C ASN A 123 -14.02 -0.06 -4.77
N ASP A 124 -13.72 1.18 -5.13
CA ASP A 124 -12.35 1.55 -5.49
C ASP A 124 -11.48 1.63 -4.21
N VAL A 125 -10.24 1.14 -4.28
CA VAL A 125 -9.39 0.97 -3.09
C VAL A 125 -8.06 1.72 -3.22
N ILE A 126 -7.64 2.39 -2.15
CA ILE A 126 -6.24 2.78 -1.90
C ILE A 126 -5.65 1.70 -0.98
N PHE A 127 -4.68 0.96 -1.51
CA PHE A 127 -4.05 -0.16 -0.83
C PHE A 127 -2.65 0.20 -0.34
N ASP A 128 -2.52 0.47 0.96
CA ASP A 128 -1.26 0.76 1.65
C ASP A 128 -0.48 -0.54 1.91
N HIS A 129 0.49 -0.83 1.06
CA HIS A 129 1.19 -2.11 1.04
C HIS A 129 2.67 -2.00 1.38
N VAL A 130 3.23 -3.12 1.85
CA VAL A 130 4.68 -3.33 1.98
C VAL A 130 5.00 -4.64 1.29
N LEU A 131 5.57 -4.59 0.09
CA LEU A 131 6.03 -5.78 -0.63
C LEU A 131 7.30 -6.31 0.03
N HIS A 132 7.15 -7.22 1.00
CA HIS A 132 8.28 -7.80 1.73
C HIS A 132 9.11 -8.78 0.92
N ASP A 133 8.47 -9.49 0.00
CA ASP A 133 9.10 -10.56 -0.78
C ASP A 133 8.42 -10.73 -2.15
N ARG A 134 9.04 -11.55 -2.98
CA ARG A 134 8.57 -11.86 -4.33
C ARG A 134 7.18 -12.54 -4.32
N THR A 135 6.88 -13.37 -3.34
CA THR A 135 5.59 -14.06 -3.24
C THR A 135 4.44 -13.08 -3.02
N MET A 136 4.62 -12.06 -2.17
CA MET A 136 3.64 -10.99 -2.01
C MET A 136 3.43 -10.21 -3.31
N TYR A 137 4.51 -9.89 -4.03
CA TYR A 137 4.42 -9.23 -5.33
C TYR A 137 3.67 -10.09 -6.36
N GLU A 138 3.93 -11.39 -6.42
CA GLU A 138 3.26 -12.31 -7.34
C GLU A 138 1.77 -12.46 -7.01
N SER A 139 1.41 -12.55 -5.72
CA SER A 139 0.01 -12.53 -5.27
C SER A 139 -0.70 -11.25 -5.68
N TRP A 140 -0.06 -10.09 -5.45
CA TRP A 140 -0.57 -8.80 -5.90
C TRP A 140 -0.78 -8.77 -7.42
N ARG A 141 0.26 -9.11 -8.20
CA ARG A 141 0.23 -9.07 -9.67
C ARG A 141 -0.88 -9.95 -10.24
N ALA A 142 -1.09 -11.13 -9.65
CA ALA A 142 -2.16 -12.04 -10.04
C ALA A 142 -3.54 -11.45 -9.72
N ALA A 143 -3.75 -10.98 -8.48
CA ALA A 143 -5.03 -10.45 -8.02
C ALA A 143 -5.47 -9.18 -8.79
N THR A 144 -4.52 -8.34 -9.19
CA THR A 144 -4.80 -7.08 -9.88
C THR A 144 -4.79 -7.18 -11.40
N SER A 145 -4.59 -8.37 -11.96
CA SER A 145 -4.64 -8.58 -13.40
C SER A 145 -6.00 -8.16 -13.97
N GLY A 146 -5.95 -7.35 -15.03
CA GLY A 146 -7.13 -6.82 -15.72
C GLY A 146 -7.81 -5.62 -15.04
N LEU A 147 -7.33 -5.15 -13.88
CA LEU A 147 -7.83 -3.94 -13.23
C LEU A 147 -7.15 -2.67 -13.78
N ASP A 148 -7.84 -1.54 -13.74
CA ASP A 148 -7.21 -0.23 -13.86
C ASP A 148 -6.49 0.14 -12.56
N VAL A 149 -5.17 -0.08 -12.51
CA VAL A 149 -4.33 0.16 -11.34
C VAL A 149 -3.46 1.41 -11.55
N PHE A 150 -3.30 2.21 -10.49
CA PHE A 150 -2.28 3.24 -10.38
C PHE A 150 -1.31 2.88 -9.27
N THR A 151 -0.02 2.92 -9.55
CA THR A 151 1.04 2.43 -8.66
C THR A 151 1.89 3.59 -8.14
N VAL A 152 2.01 3.66 -6.82
CA VAL A 152 2.71 4.74 -6.10
C VAL A 152 3.86 4.17 -5.28
N GLY A 153 5.07 4.63 -5.57
CA GLY A 153 6.24 4.39 -4.75
C GLY A 153 6.39 5.47 -3.69
N VAL A 154 6.54 5.08 -2.42
CA VAL A 154 6.79 6.01 -1.32
C VAL A 154 8.20 5.79 -0.78
N THR A 155 9.09 6.72 -1.09
CA THR A 155 10.49 6.70 -0.62
C THR A 155 10.68 7.63 0.57
N CYS A 156 11.72 7.35 1.35
CA CYS A 156 12.17 8.20 2.43
C CYS A 156 13.64 7.85 2.73
N PRO A 157 14.54 8.84 2.91
CA PRO A 157 15.93 8.60 3.30
C PRO A 157 16.03 7.68 4.53
N LEU A 158 16.99 6.75 4.50
CA LEU A 158 17.11 5.68 5.49
C LEU A 158 17.32 6.22 6.92
N ASP A 159 18.11 7.28 7.07
CA ASP A 159 18.34 7.97 8.34
C ASP A 159 17.03 8.53 8.94
N ILE A 160 16.17 9.11 8.11
CA ILE A 160 14.84 9.58 8.51
C ILE A 160 13.93 8.41 8.87
N LEU A 161 13.94 7.32 8.08
CA LEU A 161 13.16 6.11 8.38
C LEU A 161 13.54 5.50 9.72
N GLU A 162 14.83 5.39 10.02
CA GLU A 162 15.33 4.88 11.29
C GLU A 162 15.00 5.82 12.46
N ALA A 163 15.09 7.14 12.27
CA ALA A 163 14.68 8.10 13.29
C ALA A 163 13.18 7.96 13.61
N ARG A 164 12.32 7.83 12.58
CA ARG A 164 10.88 7.61 12.74
C ARG A 164 10.54 6.26 13.36
N GLU A 165 11.30 5.22 13.03
CA GLU A 165 11.17 3.88 13.63
C GLU A 165 11.46 3.92 15.13
N ARG A 166 12.57 4.54 15.54
CA ARG A 166 12.92 4.74 16.96
C ARG A 166 11.86 5.56 17.69
N ALA A 167 11.34 6.62 17.07
CA ALA A 167 10.34 7.49 17.68
C ALA A 167 8.96 6.80 17.83
N ARG A 168 8.58 5.89 16.92
CA ARG A 168 7.28 5.19 17.02
C ARG A 168 7.26 4.15 18.14
N GLY A 169 8.36 3.45 18.40
CA GLY A 169 8.50 2.51 19.53
C GLY A 169 7.63 1.26 19.47
N ASP A 170 6.86 1.07 18.40
CA ASP A 170 5.83 0.03 18.22
C ASP A 170 6.26 -1.06 17.22
N ARG A 171 7.57 -1.21 16.97
CA ARG A 171 8.13 -2.25 16.11
C ARG A 171 9.60 -2.48 16.33
N VAL A 172 10.08 -3.61 15.83
CA VAL A 172 11.49 -4.01 15.96
C VAL A 172 12.42 -3.02 15.26
N LEU A 173 13.50 -2.63 15.94
CA LEU A 173 14.50 -1.73 15.38
C LEU A 173 15.31 -2.41 14.29
N GLY A 174 15.54 -1.71 13.18
CA GLY A 174 16.23 -2.22 11.99
C GLY A 174 15.30 -2.68 10.87
N ARG A 175 13.98 -2.58 11.03
CA ARG A 175 12.99 -2.92 9.98
C ARG A 175 13.06 -1.96 8.80
N ALA A 176 13.28 -0.67 9.08
CA ALA A 176 13.53 0.35 8.06
C ALA A 176 14.66 -0.07 7.12
N ARG A 177 15.81 -0.45 7.70
CA ARG A 177 17.00 -0.89 6.96
C ARG A 177 16.77 -2.20 6.22
N GLY A 178 16.17 -3.19 6.87
CA GLY A 178 15.92 -4.51 6.28
C GLY A 178 14.94 -4.51 5.10
N LEU A 179 14.16 -3.43 4.94
CA LEU A 179 13.20 -3.30 3.84
C LEU A 179 13.56 -2.24 2.81
N ALA A 180 14.44 -1.29 3.11
CA ALA A 180 14.72 -0.13 2.25
C ALA A 180 15.03 -0.51 0.80
N ASP A 181 15.90 -1.51 0.62
CA ASP A 181 16.34 -1.96 -0.72
C ASP A 181 15.43 -3.04 -1.32
N VAL A 182 14.56 -3.65 -0.52
CA VAL A 182 13.71 -4.78 -0.94
C VAL A 182 12.39 -4.29 -1.54
N VAL A 183 11.71 -3.39 -0.83
CA VAL A 183 10.31 -3.05 -1.13
C VAL A 183 10.11 -2.45 -2.51
N HIS A 184 11.12 -1.76 -3.05
CA HIS A 184 11.06 -1.15 -4.37
C HIS A 184 11.65 -2.03 -5.49
N GLY A 185 12.24 -3.18 -5.17
CA GLY A 185 12.95 -4.03 -6.13
C GLY A 185 12.07 -4.93 -7.01
N PHE A 186 10.75 -4.93 -6.81
CA PHE A 186 9.83 -5.84 -7.52
C PHE A 186 9.07 -5.22 -8.69
N MET A 187 8.95 -3.89 -8.74
CA MET A 187 8.13 -3.19 -9.73
C MET A 187 8.55 -1.73 -9.91
N ASP A 188 8.23 -1.19 -11.10
CA ASP A 188 8.22 0.24 -11.35
C ASP A 188 6.89 0.88 -10.89
N TYR A 189 6.90 2.20 -10.72
CA TYR A 189 5.74 2.97 -10.29
C TYR A 189 5.35 4.02 -11.32
N ASP A 190 4.04 4.28 -11.44
CA ASP A 190 3.53 5.42 -12.22
C ASP A 190 4.00 6.75 -11.63
N VAL A 191 4.12 6.82 -10.30
CA VAL A 191 4.68 7.97 -9.60
C VAL A 191 5.41 7.54 -8.34
N THR A 192 6.58 8.15 -8.10
CA THR A 192 7.28 8.05 -6.82
C THR A 192 7.22 9.39 -6.09
N VAL A 193 6.99 9.35 -4.77
CA VAL A 193 7.02 10.52 -3.87
C VAL A 193 7.97 10.28 -2.70
N ASP A 194 8.71 11.31 -2.32
CA ASP A 194 9.62 11.28 -1.17
C ASP A 194 8.99 12.00 0.03
N THR A 195 8.67 11.26 1.09
CA THR A 195 8.05 11.81 2.32
C THR A 195 9.05 12.24 3.38
N GLY A 196 10.34 12.02 3.14
CA GLY A 196 11.41 12.60 3.94
C GLY A 196 11.79 13.99 3.46
N ALA A 197 11.73 14.23 2.15
CA ALA A 197 12.04 15.52 1.54
C ALA A 197 10.85 16.47 1.43
N HIS A 198 9.62 15.97 1.45
CA HIS A 198 8.42 16.77 1.20
C HIS A 198 7.33 16.58 2.26
N ALA A 199 6.60 17.65 2.53
CA ALA A 199 5.41 17.61 3.37
C ALA A 199 4.29 16.77 2.73
N THR A 200 3.45 16.14 3.56
CA THR A 200 2.36 15.27 3.10
C THR A 200 1.44 15.96 2.08
N ALA A 201 1.09 17.23 2.29
CA ALA A 201 0.24 17.98 1.35
C ALA A 201 0.88 18.13 -0.05
N ALA A 202 2.20 18.31 -0.12
CA ALA A 202 2.93 18.39 -1.38
C ALA A 202 2.98 17.01 -2.08
N CYS A 203 3.18 15.93 -1.32
CA CYS A 203 3.08 14.57 -1.85
C CYS A 203 1.68 14.29 -2.41
N VAL A 204 0.61 14.64 -1.69
CA VAL A 204 -0.79 14.49 -2.16
C VAL A 204 -1.03 15.27 -3.45
N ALA A 205 -0.60 16.54 -3.51
CA ALA A 205 -0.73 17.34 -4.73
C ALA A 205 -0.03 16.70 -5.94
N ARG A 206 1.16 16.11 -5.71
CA ARG A 206 1.91 15.37 -6.75
C ARG A 206 1.18 14.11 -7.20
N LEU A 207 0.55 13.35 -6.29
CA LEU A 207 -0.27 12.19 -6.64
C LEU A 207 -1.49 12.59 -7.48
N ILE A 208 -2.22 13.63 -7.08
CA ILE A 208 -3.38 14.14 -7.83
C ILE A 208 -2.97 14.61 -9.23
N ALA A 209 -1.85 15.33 -9.34
CA ALA A 209 -1.34 15.77 -10.63
C ALA A 209 -0.89 14.59 -11.53
N ALA A 210 -0.35 13.52 -10.96
CA ALA A 210 0.00 12.31 -11.69
C ALA A 210 -1.25 11.56 -12.16
N LEU A 211 -2.26 11.39 -11.28
CA LEU A 211 -3.55 10.80 -11.59
C LEU A 211 -4.25 11.51 -12.77
N GLY A 212 -4.22 12.84 -12.78
CA GLY A 212 -4.80 13.65 -13.86
C GLY A 212 -4.10 13.53 -15.23
N ARG A 213 -2.90 12.95 -15.28
CA ARG A 213 -2.10 12.76 -16.51
C ARG A 213 -2.13 11.33 -17.04
N ARG A 214 -2.79 10.40 -16.34
CA ARG A 214 -2.82 8.98 -16.71
C ARG A 214 -3.47 8.78 -18.07
N ARG A 215 -2.88 7.89 -18.86
CA ARG A 215 -3.55 7.32 -20.03
C ARG A 215 -4.44 6.19 -19.54
N ILE A 216 -5.74 6.31 -19.83
CA ILE A 216 -6.72 5.31 -19.43
C ILE A 216 -6.49 4.07 -20.32
N PRO A 217 -6.30 2.87 -19.74
CA PRO A 217 -6.29 1.64 -20.52
C PRO A 217 -7.62 1.51 -21.27
N SER A 218 -7.60 1.14 -22.54
CA SER A 218 -8.82 0.80 -23.27
C SER A 218 -9.51 -0.35 -22.53
N SER A 219 -10.72 -0.12 -22.00
CA SER A 219 -11.47 -1.13 -21.25
C SER A 219 -11.59 -2.42 -22.07
N PRO A 220 -11.39 -3.61 -21.48
CA PRO A 220 -12.01 -4.80 -22.02
C PRO A 220 -13.52 -4.58 -21.93
N SER A 221 -14.26 -4.79 -23.01
CA SER A 221 -15.71 -4.64 -23.03
C SER A 221 -16.35 -5.59 -22.01
N ALA A 222 -16.62 -5.11 -20.81
CA ALA A 222 -17.47 -5.82 -19.87
C ALA A 222 -18.91 -5.58 -20.32
N SER A 223 -19.47 -6.51 -21.09
CA SER A 223 -20.92 -6.66 -21.25
C SER A 223 -21.50 -6.87 -19.85
N ARG A 224 -21.98 -5.80 -19.24
CA ARG A 224 -22.86 -5.88 -18.09
C ARG A 224 -24.22 -6.30 -18.63
N ASP A 225 -24.37 -7.60 -18.85
CA ASP A 225 -25.67 -8.22 -18.99
C ASP A 225 -26.32 -8.16 -17.60
N THR A 226 -27.09 -7.10 -17.38
CA THR A 226 -28.05 -7.04 -16.28
C THR A 226 -29.15 -8.04 -16.63
N GLY A 227 -28.91 -9.30 -16.29
CA GLY A 227 -29.91 -10.34 -16.32
C GLY A 227 -31.06 -9.94 -15.40
N ASP A 228 -32.09 -9.37 -16.01
CA ASP A 228 -33.38 -9.08 -15.42
C ASP A 228 -34.03 -10.41 -15.02
N ARG A 229 -33.81 -10.84 -13.76
CA ARG A 229 -34.61 -11.90 -13.16
C ARG A 229 -35.91 -11.27 -12.68
N ALA A 230 -36.91 -11.31 -13.55
CA ALA A 230 -38.30 -11.18 -13.15
C ALA A 230 -38.66 -12.28 -12.12
N PRO A 231 -39.43 -11.96 -11.07
CA PRO A 231 -39.88 -12.95 -10.12
C PRO A 231 -41.05 -13.76 -10.71
N THR A 232 -40.96 -15.09 -10.61
CA THR A 232 -42.11 -16.01 -10.64
C THR A 232 -42.15 -16.78 -9.34
#